data_AF-A0A933N0Y8-F1
#
_entry.id   AF-A0A933N0Y8-F1
#
_cell.length_a   1.000
_cell.length_b   1.000
_cell.length_c   1.000
_cell.angle_alpha   90.00
_cell.angle_beta   90.00
_cell.angle_gamma   90.00
#
_symmetry.space_group_name_H-M   'P 1'
#
loop_
_entity.id
_entity.type
_entity.pdbx_description
1 polymer ?
#
loop_
_entity_poly.entity_id
_entity_poly.type
_entity_poly.pdbx_seq_one_letter_code
_entity_poly.pdbx_strand_id
1 'polypeptide(L)'
;MTHTLHRSGTIESLRADYVWLMYQTKGVNDTNIKPKAEEFIAAAEAVGCENWGDVKSGSILELGAETVKARISDKSRLRGVFTSRQQVVAFLRDIKARNVGLSVVISGLLDEVLPACAEAEVTPHTVNYSFGVWGKQELLPGDDVLAMTTMCGHHQIAPALVKFYQQRVREGKMKPERAARKLAAFCPCGIFNHVRAAKLMEEKQ
;
A
#
# COMPACT_ATOMS: atom_id res chain seq x y z
N MET A 1 4.87 -5.14 12.88
CA MET A 1 5.60 -4.11 12.10
C MET A 1 4.60 -3.13 11.52
N THR A 2 4.50 -1.96 12.15
CA THR A 2 3.69 -0.78 11.79
C THR A 2 4.21 -0.03 10.57
N HIS A 3 4.92 -0.72 9.67
CA HIS A 3 5.62 -0.11 8.54
C HIS A 3 4.70 0.64 7.57
N THR A 4 3.42 0.28 7.46
CA THR A 4 2.44 1.01 6.63
C THR A 4 1.89 2.26 7.30
N LEU A 5 2.10 2.42 8.61
CA LEU A 5 1.44 3.43 9.43
C LEU A 5 2.03 4.83 9.22
N HIS A 6 3.32 4.92 8.94
CA HIS A 6 4.00 6.20 8.75
C HIS A 6 4.15 6.48 7.25
N ARG A 7 3.20 7.24 6.68
CA ARG A 7 3.24 7.78 5.31
C ARG A 7 3.46 9.28 5.38
N SER A 8 4.48 9.79 4.70
CA SER A 8 4.77 11.22 4.63
C SER A 8 4.08 11.86 3.41
N GLY A 9 3.66 13.12 3.54
CA GLY A 9 3.05 13.92 2.49
C GLY A 9 2.02 14.89 3.03
N THR A 10 1.48 15.73 2.15
CA THR A 10 0.34 16.60 2.49
C THR A 10 -0.93 15.78 2.68
N ILE A 11 -1.91 16.33 3.39
CA ILE A 11 -3.22 15.70 3.59
C ILE A 11 -3.87 15.39 2.24
N GLU A 12 -3.80 16.32 1.29
CA GLU A 12 -4.36 16.19 -0.05
C GLU A 12 -3.73 15.01 -0.80
N SER A 13 -2.41 14.87 -0.72
CA SER A 13 -1.69 13.76 -1.33
C SER A 13 -2.05 12.41 -0.68
N LEU A 14 -2.24 12.39 0.65
CA LEU A 14 -2.55 11.18 1.42
C LEU A 14 -4.00 10.72 1.26
N ARG A 15 -4.93 11.59 0.84
CA ARG A 15 -6.30 11.18 0.46
C ARG A 15 -6.36 10.21 -0.72
N ALA A 16 -5.24 9.99 -1.41
CA ALA A 16 -5.09 9.00 -2.48
C ALA A 16 -4.14 7.83 -2.11
N ASP A 17 -3.89 7.58 -0.81
CA ASP A 17 -3.02 6.51 -0.33
C ASP A 17 -3.66 5.68 0.79
N TYR A 18 -4.30 4.57 0.42
CA TYR A 18 -4.88 3.63 1.38
C TYR A 18 -4.23 2.26 1.24
N VAL A 19 -3.61 1.77 2.30
CA VAL A 19 -2.96 0.45 2.29
C VAL A 19 -3.89 -0.55 2.95
N TRP A 20 -4.06 -1.71 2.32
CA TRP A 20 -4.78 -2.83 2.92
C TRP A 20 -3.82 -3.99 3.21
N LEU A 21 -4.07 -4.72 4.29
CA LEU A 21 -3.31 -5.91 4.65
C LEU A 21 -4.28 -7.02 5.07
N MET A 22 -4.01 -8.23 4.57
CA MET A 22 -4.62 -9.46 5.06
C MET A 22 -3.78 -9.99 6.23
N TYR A 23 -4.42 -10.19 7.39
CA TYR A 23 -3.74 -10.70 8.58
C TYR A 23 -4.47 -11.86 9.25
N GLN A 24 -3.69 -12.91 9.51
CA GLN A 24 -4.04 -14.04 10.34
C GLN A 24 -3.38 -13.93 11.72
N THR A 25 -4.06 -14.46 12.73
CA THR A 25 -3.56 -14.63 14.09
C THR A 25 -2.98 -16.04 14.22
N LYS A 26 -1.70 -16.10 14.59
CA LYS A 26 -0.97 -17.35 14.76
C LYS A 26 -1.59 -18.23 15.84
N GLY A 27 -1.85 -19.50 15.49
CA GLY A 27 -2.46 -20.47 16.39
C GLY A 27 -3.97 -20.30 16.57
N VAL A 28 -4.61 -19.37 15.84
CA VAL A 28 -6.05 -19.11 15.95
C VAL A 28 -6.76 -19.35 14.62
N ASN A 29 -6.35 -18.65 13.55
CA ASN A 29 -6.99 -18.73 12.24
C ASN A 29 -5.99 -18.81 11.07
N ASP A 30 -4.76 -19.26 11.34
CA ASP A 30 -3.67 -19.36 10.37
C ASP A 30 -3.62 -20.67 9.58
N THR A 31 -4.77 -21.31 9.38
CA THR A 31 -4.98 -22.50 8.54
C THR A 31 -5.77 -22.15 7.27
N ASN A 32 -5.62 -22.96 6.22
CA ASN A 32 -6.27 -22.78 4.92
C ASN A 32 -6.08 -21.34 4.39
N ILE A 33 -4.86 -20.83 4.45
CA ILE A 33 -4.56 -19.44 4.09
C ILE A 33 -4.58 -19.24 2.58
N LYS A 34 -4.15 -20.22 1.78
CA LYS A 34 -4.18 -20.10 0.31
C LYS A 34 -5.58 -19.75 -0.23
N PRO A 35 -6.66 -20.52 0.04
CA PRO A 35 -7.98 -20.18 -0.48
C PRO A 35 -8.50 -18.84 0.07
N LYS A 36 -8.24 -18.53 1.35
CA LYS A 36 -8.59 -17.21 1.92
C LYS A 36 -7.84 -16.07 1.23
N ALA A 37 -6.58 -16.28 0.86
CA ALA A 37 -5.77 -15.31 0.14
C ALA A 37 -6.30 -15.07 -1.28
N GLU A 38 -6.78 -16.12 -1.96
CA GLU A 38 -7.42 -16.02 -3.27
C GLU A 38 -8.70 -15.15 -3.22
N GLU A 39 -9.51 -15.29 -2.17
CA GLU A 39 -10.68 -14.43 -1.93
C GLU A 39 -10.29 -12.95 -1.72
N PHE A 40 -9.20 -12.69 -0.99
CA PHE A 40 -8.67 -11.34 -0.82
C PHE A 40 -8.16 -10.73 -2.13
N ILE A 41 -7.47 -11.52 -2.95
CA ILE A 41 -7.00 -11.09 -4.27
C ILE A 41 -8.20 -10.74 -5.15
N ALA A 42 -9.20 -11.62 -5.20
CA ALA A 42 -10.41 -11.39 -5.98
C ALA A 42 -11.14 -10.10 -5.56
N ALA A 43 -11.30 -9.86 -4.25
CA ALA A 43 -11.91 -8.64 -3.73
C ALA A 43 -11.09 -7.38 -4.07
N ALA A 44 -9.76 -7.44 -3.95
CA ALA A 44 -8.89 -6.32 -4.29
C ALA A 44 -8.90 -6.01 -5.80
N GLU A 45 -8.86 -7.04 -6.65
CA GLU A 45 -8.91 -6.89 -8.11
C GLU A 45 -10.27 -6.37 -8.58
N ALA A 46 -11.37 -6.81 -7.96
CA ALA A 46 -12.73 -6.36 -8.29
C ALA A 46 -12.92 -4.83 -8.09
N VAL A 47 -12.18 -4.22 -7.17
CA VAL A 47 -12.19 -2.77 -6.95
C VAL A 47 -11.06 -2.02 -7.68
N GLY A 48 -10.31 -2.71 -8.54
CA GLY A 48 -9.23 -2.10 -9.32
C GLY A 48 -8.00 -1.69 -8.50
N CYS A 49 -7.59 -2.52 -7.53
CA CYS A 49 -6.38 -2.30 -6.74
C CYS A 49 -5.15 -2.01 -7.64
N GLU A 50 -4.45 -0.92 -7.35
CA GLU A 50 -3.37 -0.41 -8.20
C GLU A 50 -2.10 -1.25 -8.09
N ASN A 51 -1.83 -1.78 -6.90
CA ASN A 51 -0.73 -2.70 -6.66
C ASN A 51 -1.03 -3.59 -5.46
N TRP A 52 -0.62 -4.84 -5.53
CA TRP A 52 -0.65 -5.76 -4.41
C TRP A 52 0.48 -6.77 -4.55
N GLY A 53 0.80 -7.45 -3.44
CA GLY A 53 1.86 -8.43 -3.42
C GLY A 53 1.76 -9.37 -2.23
N ASP A 54 2.55 -10.43 -2.31
CA ASP A 54 2.82 -11.33 -1.20
C ASP A 54 4.24 -11.08 -0.70
N VAL A 55 4.39 -10.90 0.62
CA VAL A 55 5.67 -10.58 1.27
C VAL A 55 6.81 -11.53 0.87
N LYS A 56 6.50 -12.79 0.52
CA LYS A 56 7.49 -13.78 0.07
C LYS A 56 7.64 -13.89 -1.44
N SER A 57 6.58 -13.64 -2.18
CA SER A 57 6.52 -13.99 -3.60
C SER A 57 6.80 -12.80 -4.51
N GLY A 58 6.63 -11.56 -4.03
CA GLY A 58 6.81 -10.32 -4.78
C GLY A 58 5.48 -9.60 -5.05
N SER A 59 5.57 -8.51 -5.83
CA SER A 59 4.42 -7.66 -6.20
C SER A 59 4.02 -7.80 -7.66
N ILE A 60 2.78 -7.45 -7.97
CA ILE A 60 2.27 -7.54 -9.35
C ILE A 60 2.96 -6.56 -10.31
N LEU A 61 3.51 -5.45 -9.81
CA LEU A 61 4.28 -4.51 -10.63
C LEU A 61 5.67 -5.02 -11.01
N GLU A 62 6.23 -5.95 -10.22
CA GLU A 62 7.52 -6.56 -10.51
C GLU A 62 7.36 -7.83 -11.34
N LEU A 63 6.41 -8.71 -10.99
CA LEU A 63 6.32 -10.08 -11.50
C LEU A 63 5.08 -10.36 -12.36
N GLY A 64 4.09 -9.46 -12.35
CA GLY A 64 2.77 -9.69 -12.93
C GLY A 64 1.85 -10.50 -12.01
N ALA A 65 0.54 -10.27 -12.14
CA ALA A 65 -0.48 -10.89 -11.29
C ALA A 65 -0.46 -12.43 -11.36
N GLU A 66 -0.38 -13.00 -12.56
CA GLU A 66 -0.37 -14.46 -12.77
C GLU A 66 0.79 -15.14 -12.04
N THR A 67 2.00 -14.57 -12.12
CA THR A 67 3.18 -15.10 -11.42
C THR A 67 3.00 -15.06 -9.91
N VAL A 68 2.45 -13.96 -9.37
CA VAL A 68 2.22 -13.82 -7.93
C VAL A 68 1.14 -14.80 -7.46
N LYS A 69 0.02 -14.92 -8.19
CA LYS A 69 -1.07 -15.88 -7.92
C LYS A 69 -0.58 -17.32 -7.88
N ALA A 70 0.26 -17.71 -8.84
CA ALA A 70 0.84 -19.06 -8.91
C ALA A 70 1.73 -19.41 -7.70
N ARG A 71 2.26 -18.40 -6.99
CA ARG A 71 3.14 -18.57 -5.83
C ARG A 71 2.40 -18.50 -4.48
N ILE A 72 1.10 -18.20 -4.47
CA ILE A 72 0.33 -18.12 -3.23
C ILE A 72 0.29 -19.48 -2.54
N SER A 73 0.53 -19.45 -1.23
CA SER A 73 0.61 -20.62 -0.36
C SER A 73 0.03 -20.31 1.00
N ASP A 74 -0.04 -21.32 1.89
CA ASP A 74 -0.51 -21.11 3.25
C ASP A 74 0.42 -20.23 4.12
N LYS A 75 1.59 -19.87 3.57
CA LYS A 75 2.55 -18.97 4.22
C LYS A 75 2.46 -17.53 3.68
N SER A 76 1.55 -17.26 2.75
CA SER A 76 1.42 -15.96 2.11
C SER A 76 0.83 -14.91 3.07
N ARG A 77 1.26 -13.67 2.87
CA ARG A 77 0.81 -12.48 3.60
C ARG A 77 0.59 -11.38 2.58
N LEU A 78 -0.67 -11.13 2.26
CA LEU A 78 -1.07 -10.23 1.20
C LEU A 78 -1.25 -8.81 1.70
N ARG A 79 -0.87 -7.88 0.84
CA ARG A 79 -0.98 -6.44 1.06
C ARG A 79 -1.13 -5.75 -0.27
N GLY A 80 -1.74 -4.58 -0.27
CA GLY A 80 -1.83 -3.76 -1.47
C GLY A 80 -2.23 -2.34 -1.14
N VAL A 81 -2.49 -1.59 -2.20
CA VAL A 81 -2.81 -0.17 -2.11
C VAL A 81 -4.00 0.17 -2.98
N PHE A 82 -4.86 1.04 -2.45
CA PHE A 82 -5.97 1.71 -3.12
C PHE A 82 -5.67 3.20 -3.26
N THR A 83 -6.24 3.84 -4.27
CA THR A 83 -6.09 5.30 -4.49
C THR A 83 -7.34 6.11 -4.15
N SER A 84 -8.42 5.47 -3.69
CA SER A 84 -9.65 6.16 -3.34
C SER A 84 -10.37 5.54 -2.14
N ARG A 85 -11.15 6.37 -1.43
CA ARG A 85 -12.00 5.92 -0.32
C ARG A 85 -13.07 4.95 -0.79
N GLN A 86 -13.61 5.14 -2.00
CA GLN A 86 -14.65 4.29 -2.59
C GLN A 86 -14.16 2.84 -2.76
N GLN A 87 -12.90 2.65 -3.17
CA GLN A 87 -12.27 1.33 -3.23
C GLN A 87 -12.20 0.68 -1.85
N VAL A 88 -11.84 1.43 -0.81
CA VAL A 88 -11.81 0.94 0.58
C VAL A 88 -13.19 0.45 1.00
N VAL A 89 -14.24 1.26 0.78
CA VAL A 89 -15.62 0.90 1.12
C VAL A 89 -16.06 -0.38 0.40
N ALA A 90 -15.87 -0.43 -0.93
CA ALA A 90 -16.27 -1.57 -1.74
C ALA A 90 -15.51 -2.85 -1.34
N PHE A 91 -14.20 -2.74 -1.10
CA PHE A 91 -13.37 -3.85 -0.65
C PHE A 91 -13.81 -4.38 0.73
N LEU A 92 -14.07 -3.49 1.70
CA LEU A 92 -14.53 -3.90 3.03
C LEU A 92 -15.90 -4.57 2.99
N ARG A 93 -16.84 -4.06 2.17
CA ARG A 93 -18.15 -4.70 1.97
C ARG A 93 -18.01 -6.10 1.38
N ASP A 94 -17.18 -6.26 0.35
CA ASP A 94 -16.96 -7.54 -0.30
C ASP A 94 -16.31 -8.55 0.66
N ILE A 95 -15.22 -8.17 1.34
CA ILE A 95 -14.56 -9.05 2.32
C ILE A 95 -15.48 -9.41 3.49
N LYS A 96 -16.31 -8.47 3.97
CA LYS A 96 -17.34 -8.75 4.98
C LYS A 96 -18.32 -9.81 4.48
N ALA A 97 -18.82 -9.68 3.24
CA ALA A 97 -19.75 -10.64 2.65
C ALA A 97 -19.13 -12.03 2.45
N ARG A 98 -17.86 -12.10 2.04
CA ARG A 98 -17.12 -13.36 1.87
C ARG A 98 -16.85 -14.08 3.20
N ASN A 99 -16.81 -13.34 4.32
CA ASN A 99 -16.67 -13.87 5.68
C ASN A 99 -15.52 -14.90 5.84
N VAL A 100 -14.35 -14.59 5.28
CA VAL A 100 -13.19 -15.50 5.22
C VAL A 100 -12.47 -15.71 6.57
N GLY A 101 -12.94 -15.03 7.63
CA GLY A 101 -12.46 -15.21 9.00
C GLY A 101 -11.05 -14.67 9.28
N LEU A 102 -10.56 -13.72 8.49
CA LEU A 102 -9.28 -13.04 8.69
C LEU A 102 -9.47 -11.55 9.04
N SER A 103 -8.48 -10.97 9.71
CA SER A 103 -8.47 -9.53 9.99
C SER A 103 -8.04 -8.74 8.75
N VAL A 104 -8.73 -7.62 8.52
CA VAL A 104 -8.36 -6.62 7.51
C VAL A 104 -7.78 -5.42 8.24
N VAL A 105 -6.59 -5.00 7.85
CA VAL A 105 -6.00 -3.74 8.32
C VAL A 105 -6.04 -2.74 7.19
N ILE A 106 -6.63 -1.56 7.43
CA ILE A 106 -6.58 -0.40 6.54
C ILE A 106 -5.68 0.67 7.16
N SER A 107 -4.70 1.16 6.41
CA SER A 107 -3.88 2.32 6.78
C SER A 107 -4.21 3.48 5.83
N GLY A 108 -4.45 4.67 6.38
CA GLY A 108 -4.78 5.89 5.63
C GLY A 108 -5.11 7.01 6.62
N LEU A 109 -5.56 8.15 6.11
CA LEU A 109 -6.06 9.23 6.97
C LEU A 109 -7.30 8.77 7.73
N LEU A 110 -7.34 8.95 9.05
CA LEU A 110 -8.43 8.45 9.87
C LEU A 110 -9.78 9.11 9.56
N ASP A 111 -9.75 10.40 9.22
CA ASP A 111 -10.94 11.14 8.77
C ASP A 111 -11.50 10.63 7.43
N GLU A 112 -10.74 9.81 6.71
CA GLU A 112 -11.22 9.12 5.50
C GLU A 112 -11.57 7.65 5.79
N VAL A 113 -10.73 6.95 6.55
CA VAL A 113 -10.87 5.51 6.84
C VAL A 113 -12.02 5.22 7.79
N LEU A 114 -12.23 6.02 8.84
CA LEU A 114 -13.33 5.77 9.79
C LEU A 114 -14.71 5.94 9.14
N PRO A 115 -14.97 7.00 8.34
CA PRO A 115 -16.19 7.07 7.54
C PRO A 115 -16.33 5.93 6.54
N ALA A 116 -15.22 5.49 5.90
CA ALA A 116 -15.26 4.35 4.98
C ALA A 116 -15.68 3.05 5.68
N CYS A 117 -15.20 2.82 6.90
CA CYS A 117 -15.62 1.68 7.73
C CYS A 117 -17.11 1.75 8.07
N ALA A 118 -17.61 2.93 8.49
CA ALA A 118 -19.02 3.12 8.78
C ALA A 118 -19.91 2.89 7.54
N GLU A 119 -19.49 3.43 6.38
CA GLU A 119 -20.18 3.25 5.09
C GLU A 119 -20.18 1.77 4.65
N ALA A 120 -19.11 1.03 4.93
CA ALA A 120 -19.03 -0.40 4.69
C ALA A 120 -19.70 -1.27 5.78
N GLU A 121 -20.33 -0.64 6.77
CA GLU A 121 -20.98 -1.28 7.92
C GLU A 121 -20.04 -2.24 8.67
N VAL A 122 -18.78 -1.84 8.84
CA VAL A 122 -17.78 -2.55 9.65
C VAL A 122 -17.32 -1.66 10.81
N THR A 123 -17.11 -2.27 11.98
CA THR A 123 -16.62 -1.55 13.17
C THR A 123 -15.14 -1.82 13.38
N PRO A 124 -14.27 -0.79 13.35
CA PRO A 124 -12.86 -0.95 13.70
C PRO A 124 -12.71 -1.41 15.15
N HIS A 125 -12.01 -2.52 15.38
CA HIS A 125 -11.77 -3.05 16.74
C HIS A 125 -10.49 -2.48 17.39
N THR A 126 -9.58 -1.92 16.59
CA THR A 126 -8.28 -1.40 17.05
C THR A 126 -7.81 -0.31 16.10
N VAL A 127 -7.18 0.75 16.64
CA VAL A 127 -6.62 1.85 15.87
C VAL A 127 -5.19 2.11 16.34
N ASN A 128 -4.28 2.36 15.40
CA ASN A 128 -2.92 2.81 15.68
C ASN A 128 -2.73 4.20 15.06
N TYR A 129 -1.96 5.05 15.73
CA TYR A 129 -1.63 6.40 15.28
C TYR A 129 -0.13 6.54 15.08
N SER A 130 0.28 7.17 13.99
CA SER A 130 1.66 7.64 13.86
C SER A 130 1.76 9.05 14.43
N PHE A 131 2.58 9.24 15.46
CA PHE A 131 2.89 10.57 16.00
C PHE A 131 3.96 11.32 15.21
N GLY A 132 4.37 10.79 14.05
CA GLY A 132 5.44 11.37 13.26
C GLY A 132 6.85 10.99 13.74
N VAL A 133 7.85 11.68 13.19
CA VAL A 133 9.27 11.52 13.54
C VAL A 133 9.65 12.63 14.51
N TRP A 134 10.45 12.33 15.53
CA TRP A 134 10.89 13.29 16.56
C TRP A 134 12.42 13.28 16.66
N GLY A 135 13.03 14.41 17.05
CA GLY A 135 14.48 14.54 17.20
C GLY A 135 15.15 15.28 16.04
N LYS A 136 16.30 14.78 15.57
CA LYS A 136 17.14 15.41 14.53
C LYS A 136 16.54 15.29 13.12
N GLN A 137 15.38 15.90 12.91
CA GLN A 137 14.66 15.85 11.63
C GLN A 137 15.46 16.45 10.47
N GLU A 138 16.40 17.36 10.74
CA GLU A 138 17.32 17.95 9.77
C GLU A 138 18.25 16.94 9.08
N LEU A 139 18.40 15.75 9.66
CA LEU A 139 19.17 14.66 9.05
C LEU A 139 18.35 13.80 8.08
N LEU A 140 17.03 13.98 8.06
CA LEU A 140 16.16 13.23 7.17
C LEU A 140 16.27 13.76 5.73
N PRO A 141 15.98 12.93 4.72
CA PRO A 141 15.72 13.42 3.37
C PRO A 141 14.62 14.49 3.38
N GLY A 142 14.63 15.38 2.39
CA GLY A 142 13.54 16.34 2.21
C GLY A 142 12.17 15.67 2.06
N ASP A 143 11.11 16.40 2.42
CA ASP A 143 9.73 15.90 2.44
C ASP A 143 9.28 15.30 1.11
N ASP A 144 9.81 15.80 0.00
CA ASP A 144 9.54 15.29 -1.34
C ASP A 144 10.04 13.85 -1.52
N VAL A 145 11.23 13.56 -1.00
CA VAL A 145 11.83 12.22 -1.03
C VAL A 145 11.18 11.34 0.02
N LEU A 146 10.95 11.84 1.23
CA LEU A 146 10.26 11.09 2.30
C LEU A 146 8.87 10.65 1.88
N ALA A 147 8.12 11.51 1.18
CA ALA A 147 6.79 11.18 0.67
C ALA A 147 6.79 9.96 -0.25
N MET A 148 7.91 9.63 -0.89
CA MET A 148 8.09 8.43 -1.70
C MET A 148 8.70 7.27 -0.92
N THR A 149 9.79 7.47 -0.18
CA THR A 149 10.49 6.37 0.50
C THR A 149 9.62 5.71 1.59
N THR A 150 8.78 6.50 2.26
CA THR A 150 7.82 6.00 3.26
C THR A 150 6.70 5.17 2.66
N MET A 151 6.44 5.24 1.34
CA MET A 151 5.41 4.40 0.71
C MET A 151 5.77 2.90 0.71
N CYS A 152 7.05 2.54 0.76
CA CYS A 152 7.43 1.14 0.96
C CYS A 152 7.20 0.69 2.43
N GLY A 153 7.13 1.65 3.36
CA GLY A 153 7.02 1.44 4.80
C GLY A 153 8.30 0.89 5.46
N HIS A 154 9.01 0.01 4.78
CA HIS A 154 10.28 -0.56 5.22
C HIS A 154 11.50 0.30 4.86
N HIS A 155 11.29 1.40 4.13
CA HIS A 155 12.36 2.26 3.63
C HIS A 155 13.40 1.50 2.75
N GLN A 156 12.97 0.46 2.04
CA GLN A 156 13.84 -0.30 1.11
C GLN A 156 14.17 0.47 -0.18
N ILE A 157 13.54 1.62 -0.40
CA ILE A 157 13.80 2.48 -1.55
C ILE A 157 14.79 3.55 -1.13
N ALA A 158 15.99 3.54 -1.73
CA ALA A 158 17.04 4.48 -1.40
C ALA A 158 16.65 5.93 -1.80
N PRO A 159 16.89 6.94 -0.94
CA PRO A 159 16.67 8.34 -1.27
C PRO A 159 17.35 8.81 -2.56
N ALA A 160 18.57 8.32 -2.83
CA ALA A 160 19.31 8.64 -4.05
C ALA A 160 18.61 8.12 -5.32
N LEU A 161 17.95 6.97 -5.24
CA LEU A 161 17.21 6.39 -6.36
C LEU A 161 15.94 7.20 -6.67
N VAL A 162 15.25 7.69 -5.63
CA VAL A 162 14.12 8.62 -5.79
C VAL A 162 14.57 9.88 -6.51
N LYS A 163 15.64 10.53 -6.03
CA LYS A 163 16.20 11.74 -6.64
C LYS A 163 16.61 11.53 -8.09
N PHE A 164 17.23 10.38 -8.40
CA PHE A 164 17.61 10.02 -9.76
C PHE A 164 16.39 10.00 -10.70
N TYR A 165 15.30 9.32 -10.31
CA TYR A 165 14.10 9.25 -11.14
C TYR A 165 13.36 10.58 -11.24
N GLN A 166 13.26 11.35 -10.15
CA GLN A 166 12.72 12.70 -10.18
C GLN A 166 13.49 13.59 -11.18
N GLN A 167 14.82 13.52 -11.19
CA GLN A 167 15.64 14.28 -12.13
C GLN A 167 15.41 13.85 -13.58
N ARG A 168 15.28 12.55 -13.85
CA ARG A 168 14.95 12.06 -15.21
C ARG A 168 13.58 12.53 -15.69
N VAL A 169 12.61 12.67 -14.79
CA VAL A 169 11.29 13.24 -15.09
C VAL A 169 11.40 14.73 -15.40
N ARG A 170 12.07 15.52 -14.55
CA ARG A 170 12.27 16.98 -14.78
C ARG A 170 13.01 17.29 -16.09
N GLU A 171 13.96 16.46 -16.48
CA GLU A 171 14.70 16.60 -17.74
C GLU A 171 13.89 16.13 -18.98
N GLY A 172 12.64 15.69 -18.81
CA GLY A 172 11.81 15.16 -19.89
C GLY A 172 12.28 13.81 -20.44
N LYS A 173 13.25 13.14 -19.78
CA LYS A 173 13.84 11.87 -20.23
C LYS A 173 13.01 10.65 -19.82
N MET A 174 12.05 10.82 -18.93
CA MET A 174 11.18 9.74 -18.45
C MET A 174 9.80 10.28 -18.06
N LYS A 175 8.74 9.56 -18.38
CA LYS A 175 7.40 9.88 -17.88
C LYS A 175 7.26 9.56 -16.38
N PRO A 176 6.55 10.38 -15.59
CA PRO A 176 6.31 10.16 -14.16
C PRO A 176 5.82 8.75 -13.80
N GLU A 177 4.89 8.20 -14.57
CA GLU A 177 4.30 6.89 -14.31
C GLU A 177 5.32 5.76 -14.47
N ARG A 178 6.23 5.90 -15.45
CA ARG A 178 7.32 4.93 -15.67
C ARG A 178 8.32 4.99 -14.53
N ALA A 179 8.67 6.19 -14.07
CA ALA A 179 9.56 6.40 -12.93
C ALA A 179 8.97 5.81 -11.64
N ALA A 180 7.70 6.10 -11.36
CA ALA A 180 6.99 5.58 -10.19
C ALA A 180 6.88 4.04 -10.19
N ARG A 181 6.57 3.42 -11.33
CA ARG A 181 6.56 1.94 -11.45
C ARG A 181 7.94 1.33 -11.20
N LYS A 182 9.00 1.97 -11.68
CA LYS A 182 10.38 1.52 -11.42
C LYS A 182 10.75 1.59 -9.94
N LEU A 183 10.30 2.62 -9.21
CA LEU A 183 10.45 2.68 -7.75
C LEU A 183 9.62 1.60 -7.04
N ALA A 184 8.38 1.39 -7.48
CA ALA A 184 7.47 0.42 -6.88
C ALA A 184 7.98 -1.02 -6.93
N ALA A 185 8.76 -1.38 -7.97
CA ALA A 185 9.37 -2.71 -8.09
C ALA A 185 10.34 -3.05 -6.94
N PHE A 186 10.88 -2.06 -6.24
CA PHE A 186 11.71 -2.27 -5.04
C PHE A 186 10.89 -2.51 -3.76
N CYS A 187 9.56 -2.47 -3.85
CA CYS A 187 8.66 -2.81 -2.77
C CYS A 187 8.03 -4.20 -3.02
N PRO A 188 8.65 -5.29 -2.55
CA PRO A 188 8.16 -6.65 -2.82
C PRO A 188 6.79 -6.92 -2.18
N CYS A 189 6.40 -6.13 -1.17
CA CYS A 189 5.12 -6.25 -0.49
C CYS A 189 3.93 -5.66 -1.28
N GLY A 190 4.16 -4.92 -2.35
CA GLY A 190 3.09 -4.35 -3.19
C GLY A 190 2.36 -3.13 -2.62
N ILE A 191 2.85 -2.53 -1.54
CA ILE A 191 2.20 -1.38 -0.86
C ILE A 191 2.70 0.00 -1.31
N PHE A 192 3.66 0.03 -2.23
CA PHE A 192 4.12 1.28 -2.82
C PHE A 192 3.09 1.80 -3.81
N ASN A 193 2.57 3.00 -3.57
CA ASN A 193 1.55 3.63 -4.39
C ASN A 193 2.18 4.36 -5.58
N HIS A 194 2.35 3.61 -6.67
CA HIS A 194 2.95 4.16 -7.89
C HIS A 194 2.09 5.28 -8.54
N VAL A 195 0.78 5.29 -8.33
CA VAL A 195 -0.11 6.35 -8.85
C VAL A 195 0.14 7.66 -8.10
N ARG A 196 0.15 7.61 -6.76
CA ARG A 196 0.50 8.76 -5.93
C ARG A 196 1.92 9.25 -6.21
N ALA A 197 2.89 8.33 -6.34
CA ALA A 197 4.27 8.69 -6.62
C ALA A 197 4.44 9.41 -7.97
N ALA A 198 3.67 9.01 -9.00
CA ALA A 198 3.68 9.70 -10.30
C ALA A 198 3.17 11.15 -10.17
N LYS A 199 2.04 11.37 -9.48
CA LYS A 199 1.50 12.71 -9.22
C LYS A 199 2.51 13.61 -8.49
N LEU A 200 3.15 13.09 -7.45
CA LEU A 200 4.18 13.81 -6.70
C LEU A 200 5.41 14.19 -7.54
N MET A 201 5.69 13.45 -8.62
CA MET A 201 6.76 13.79 -9.57
C MET A 201 6.33 14.84 -10.60
N GLU A 202 5.03 14.93 -10.92
CA GLU A 202 4.46 15.94 -11.82
C GLU A 202 4.37 17.32 -11.16
N GLU A 203 3.89 17.38 -9.92
CA GLU A 203 3.70 18.61 -9.16
C GLU A 203 5.01 19.37 -8.86
N LYS A 204 6.16 18.69 -8.98
CA LYS A 204 7.50 19.23 -8.67
C LYS A 204 8.38 19.42 -9.91
N GLN A 205 7.76 19.57 -11.07
CA GLN A 205 8.43 19.99 -12.31
C GLN A 205 8.85 21.46 -12.24
#